data_AF-A0A845ZRX5-F1
#
_entry.id   AF-A0A845ZRX5-F1
#
_cell.length_a   1.000
_cell.length_b   1.000
_cell.length_c   1.000
_cell.angle_alpha   90.00
_cell.angle_beta   90.00
_cell.angle_gamma   90.00
#
_symmetry.space_group_name_H-M   'P 1'
#
loop_
_entity.id
_entity.type
_entity.pdbx_description
1 polymer ?
#
loop_
_entity_poly.entity_id
_entity_poly.type
_entity_poly.pdbx_seq_one_letter_code
_entity_poly.pdbx_strand_id
1 'polypeptide(L)' 'MSRVPDKRPEKKPTQPSKDNAWVEGIKTISLSAVLAFGIRTFVAEARYIPSGSMLPTLQINDRLIIDKISYRFFQDP' A
#
# COMPACT_ATOMS: atom_id res chain seq x y z
N MET A 1 20.41 58.24 -24.73
CA MET A 1 19.55 57.16 -24.20
C MET A 1 19.63 55.93 -25.10
N SER A 2 20.59 55.03 -24.86
CA SER A 2 20.65 53.74 -25.55
C SER A 2 20.02 52.69 -24.65
N ARG A 3 18.93 52.07 -25.12
CA ARG A 3 18.20 51.03 -24.39
C ARG A 3 19.12 49.83 -24.16
N VAL A 4 19.40 49.52 -22.90
CA VAL A 4 20.11 48.29 -22.51
C VAL A 4 19.22 47.10 -22.87
N PRO A 5 19.70 46.12 -23.66
CA PRO A 5 18.92 44.92 -23.93
C PRO A 5 18.89 44.04 -22.68
N ASP A 6 17.70 43.86 -22.11
CA ASP A 6 17.42 43.02 -20.94
C ASP A 6 17.60 41.54 -21.30
N LYS A 7 18.80 41.00 -21.03
CA LYS A 7 19.09 39.56 -21.17
C LYS A 7 18.54 38.81 -19.95
N ARG A 8 17.22 38.63 -19.88
CA ARG A 8 16.64 37.68 -18.92
C ARG A 8 16.98 36.26 -19.37
N PRO A 9 17.57 35.42 -18.51
CA PRO A 9 17.80 34.02 -18.85
C PRO A 9 16.44 33.34 -19.03
N GLU A 10 16.15 32.97 -20.28
CA GLU A 10 14.97 32.19 -20.64
C GLU A 10 15.09 30.82 -19.95
N LYS A 11 14.25 30.59 -18.94
CA LYS A 11 14.21 29.33 -18.19
C LYS A 11 13.76 28.23 -19.16
N LYS A 12 14.72 27.48 -19.71
CA LYS A 12 14.45 26.32 -20.58
C LYS A 12 13.38 25.44 -19.94
N PRO A 13 12.35 25.01 -20.69
CA PRO A 13 11.36 24.07 -20.18
C PRO A 13 12.10 22.82 -19.72
N THR A 14 11.88 22.43 -18.47
CA THR A 14 12.42 21.22 -17.85
C THR A 14 12.05 20.05 -18.74
N GLN A 15 13.03 19.56 -19.51
CA GLN A 15 12.84 18.37 -20.32
C GLN A 15 12.54 17.23 -19.35
N PRO A 16 11.42 16.50 -19.49
CA PRO A 16 11.21 15.32 -18.69
C PRO A 16 12.38 14.38 -18.99
N SER A 17 13.15 14.05 -17.96
CA SER A 17 14.12 12.97 -18.03
C SER A 17 13.38 11.77 -18.60
N LYS A 18 13.96 11.13 -19.61
CA LYS A 18 13.50 9.82 -20.05
C LYS A 18 13.89 8.84 -18.96
N ASP A 19 13.16 8.88 -17.85
CA ASP A 19 13.25 7.86 -16.83
C ASP A 19 12.81 6.55 -17.48
N ASN A 20 13.59 5.50 -17.24
CA ASN A 20 13.40 4.23 -17.91
C ASN A 20 12.02 3.70 -17.51
N ALA A 21 11.01 3.84 -18.38
CA ALA A 21 9.62 3.50 -18.11
C ALA A 21 9.44 2.05 -17.60
N TRP A 22 10.33 1.16 -18.00
CA TRP A 22 10.42 -0.21 -17.47
C TRP A 22 10.80 -0.27 -15.98
N VAL A 23 11.75 0.55 -15.53
CA VAL A 23 12.17 0.62 -14.13
C VAL A 23 11.04 1.22 -13.28
N GLU A 24 10.36 2.26 -13.78
CA GLU A 24 9.19 2.84 -13.11
C GLU A 24 8.04 1.82 -13.00
N GLY A 25 7.79 1.06 -14.07
CA GLY A 25 6.79 -0.01 -14.09
C GLY A 25 7.09 -1.10 -13.05
N ILE A 26 8.33 -1.61 -13.03
CA ILE A 26 8.75 -2.63 -12.06
C ILE A 26 8.64 -2.11 -10.63
N LYS A 27 9.08 -0.86 -10.37
CA LYS A 27 9.00 -0.25 -9.04
C LYS A 27 7.55 -0.15 -8.56
N THR A 28 6.65 0.26 -9.45
CA THR A 28 5.22 0.40 -9.14
C THR A 28 4.61 -0.97 -8.83
N ILE A 29 4.82 -1.97 -9.70
CA ILE A 29 4.31 -3.33 -9.51
C ILE A 29 4.87 -3.95 -8.22
N SER A 30 6.16 -3.78 -7.97
CA SER A 30 6.81 -4.28 -6.76
C SER A 30 6.22 -3.66 -5.50
N LEU A 31 6.03 -2.33 -5.48
CA LEU A 31 5.45 -1.64 -4.33
C LEU A 31 4.01 -2.09 -4.08
N SER A 32 3.20 -2.18 -5.13
CA SER A 32 1.82 -2.65 -5.05
C SER A 32 1.73 -4.10 -4.55
N ALA A 33 2.60 -4.99 -5.03
CA ALA A 33 2.63 -6.37 -4.59
C ALA A 33 2.99 -6.48 -3.11
N VAL A 34 4.05 -5.80 -2.66
CA VAL A 34 4.46 -5.80 -1.25
C VAL A 34 3.34 -5.27 -0.35
N LEU A 35 2.69 -4.17 -0.73
CA LEU A 35 1.55 -3.63 0.01
C LEU A 35 0.38 -4.61 0.04
N ALA A 36 0.02 -5.21 -1.10
CA ALA A 36 -1.09 -6.16 -1.18
C ALA A 36 -0.84 -7.40 -0.31
N PHE A 37 0.35 -7.99 -0.38
CA PHE A 37 0.73 -9.13 0.45
C PHE A 37 0.84 -8.75 1.92
N GLY A 38 1.42 -7.60 2.24
CA GLY A 38 1.49 -7.10 3.61
C GLY A 38 0.10 -6.94 4.21
N ILE A 39 -0.79 -6.22 3.51
CA ILE A 39 -2.17 -6.01 3.97
C ILE A 39 -2.90 -7.35 4.14
N ARG A 40 -2.86 -8.22 3.13
CA ARG A 40 -3.52 -9.53 3.17
C ARG A 40 -3.02 -10.43 4.30
N THR A 41 -1.74 -10.34 4.67
CA THR A 41 -1.15 -11.20 5.70
C THR A 41 -1.35 -10.65 7.10
N PHE A 42 -1.24 -9.33 7.26
CA PHE A 42 -1.18 -8.68 8.57
C PHE A 42 -2.49 -8.02 9.01
N VAL A 43 -3.41 -7.70 8.12
CA VAL A 43 -4.63 -6.95 8.46
C VAL A 43 -5.80 -7.87 8.78
N ALA A 44 -6.25 -8.67 7.80
CA ALA A 44 -7.44 -9.47 7.93
C ALA A 44 -7.21 -10.90 7.42
N GLU A 45 -7.34 -11.89 8.31
CA GLU A 45 -7.41 -13.30 7.92
C GLU A 45 -8.87 -13.75 7.99
N ALA A 46 -9.46 -14.10 6.84
CA ALA A 46 -10.76 -14.74 6.80
C ALA A 46 -10.60 -16.21 7.21
N ARG A 47 -11.07 -16.56 8.41
CA ARG A 47 -11.03 -17.92 8.94
C ARG A 47 -12.43 -18.53 8.86
N TYR A 48 -12.48 -19.73 8.29
CA TYR A 48 -13.63 -20.60 8.33
C TYR A 48 -13.46 -21.58 9.49
N ILE A 49 -14.51 -21.80 10.29
CA ILE A 49 -14.50 -22.76 11.41
C ILE A 49 -15.06 -24.11 10.91
N PRO A 50 -14.20 -25.14 10.71
CA PRO A 50 -14.65 -26.44 10.20
C PRO A 50 -15.11 -27.40 11.31
N SER A 51 -14.88 -27.11 12.60
CA SER A 51 -15.10 -28.04 13.71
C SER A 51 -15.85 -27.42 14.88
N GLY A 52 -16.75 -28.19 15.51
CA GLY A 52 -17.57 -27.78 16.66
C GLY A 52 -16.85 -27.78 18.02
N SER A 53 -15.52 -27.77 18.06
CA SER A 53 -14.75 -27.73 19.33
C SER A 53 -14.92 -26.41 20.09
N MET A 54 -15.48 -25.38 19.45
CA MET A 54 -15.77 -24.07 20.05
C MET A 54 -17.25 -23.88 20.38
N LEU A 55 -18.04 -24.96 20.42
CA LEU A 55 -19.43 -24.89 20.91
C LEU A 55 -19.46 -24.62 22.42
N PRO A 56 -20.35 -23.75 22.92
CA PRO A 56 -21.50 -23.14 22.22
C PRO A 56 -21.22 -21.76 21.58
N THR A 57 -20.02 -21.19 21.72
CA THR A 57 -19.72 -19.79 21.34
C THR A 57 -19.65 -19.57 19.82
N LEU A 58 -19.17 -20.55 19.05
CA LEU A 58 -19.07 -20.47 17.58
C LEU A 58 -19.68 -21.72 16.93
N GLN A 59 -20.50 -21.52 15.90
CA GLN A 59 -21.17 -22.60 15.19
C GLN A 59 -20.36 -23.08 13.98
N ILE A 60 -20.62 -24.33 13.58
CA ILE A 60 -20.01 -24.92 12.38
C ILE A 60 -20.53 -24.14 11.16
N ASN A 61 -19.62 -23.73 10.28
CA ASN A 61 -19.84 -22.87 9.11
C ASN A 61 -19.79 -21.35 9.34
N ASP A 62 -19.45 -20.88 10.53
CA ASP A 62 -19.23 -19.45 10.74
C ASP A 62 -18.02 -18.95 9.93
N ARG A 63 -18.22 -17.80 9.27
CA ARG A 63 -17.18 -17.08 8.51
C ARG A 63 -16.73 -15.89 9.34
N LEU A 64 -15.52 -15.96 9.88
CA LEU A 64 -14.98 -14.92 10.74
C LEU A 64 -13.93 -14.11 9.97
N ILE A 65 -13.99 -12.79 10.12
CA ILE A 65 -12.91 -11.90 9.71
C ILE A 65 -12.16 -11.54 10.99
N ILE A 66 -10.95 -12.07 11.14
CA ILE A 66 -10.11 -11.80 12.30
C ILE A 66 -9.24 -10.59 11.97
N ASP A 67 -9.42 -9.51 12.74
CA ASP A 67 -8.51 -8.37 12.72
C ASP A 67 -7.27 -8.67 13.57
N LYS A 68 -6.11 -8.75 12.91
CA LYS A 68 -4.83 -9.00 13.57
C LYS A 68 -4.11 -7.73 14.01
N ILE A 69 -4.51 -6.55 13.50
CA ILE A 69 -3.87 -5.28 13.83
C ILE A 69 -4.20 -4.92 15.26
N SER A 70 -5.50 -4.86 15.60
CA SER A 70 -5.92 -4.40 16.92
C SER A 70 -5.39 -5.30 18.04
N TYR A 71 -5.32 -6.62 17.81
CA TYR A 71 -4.73 -7.56 18.79
C TYR A 71 -3.24 -7.29 19.09
N ARG A 72 -2.44 -6.87 18.09
CA ARG A 72 -0.99 -6.65 18.28
C ARG A 72 -0.63 -5.25 18.75
N PHE A 73 -1.45 -4.25 18.42
CA PHE A 73 -1.13 -2.84 18.63
C PHE A 73 -1.98 -2.16 19.71
N PHE A 74 -3.17 -2.69 20.03
CA PHE A 74 -4.12 -2.11 21.00
C PHE A 74 -4.36 -3.01 22.21
N GLN A 75 -3.42 -3.91 22.52
CA GLN A 75 -3.36 -4.54 23.83
C GLN A 75 -2.82 -3.49 24.83
N ASP A 76 -3.67 -2.53 25.22
CA ASP A 76 -3.46 -1.80 26.46
C ASP A 76 -3.36 -2.83 27.60
N PRO A 77 -2.38 -2.68 28.52
CA PRO A 77 -2.06 -3.68 29.55
C PRO A 77 -3.22 -3.96 30.52
#